data_AF-A0A0Q1CGJ5-F1
#
_entry.id   AF-A0A0Q1CGJ5-F1
#
_cell.length_a   1.000
_cell.length_b   1.000
_cell.length_c   1.000
_cell.angle_alpha   90.00
_cell.angle_beta   90.00
_cell.angle_gamma   90.00
#
_symmetry.space_group_name_H-M   'P 1'
#
loop_
_entity.id
_entity.type
_entity.pdbx_description
1 polymer ?
#
loop_
_entity_poly.entity_id
_entity_poly.type
_entity_poly.pdbx_seq_one_letter_code
_entity_poly.pdbx_strand_id
1 'polypeptide(L)'
;MRNLFFLGLLLSPFSFADLIEPSHDCNQPDIPYEFEDQYERDQFQVDVEEYKTCITEFVEEQQDAIRKHKSAADDAIDEWNAFSR
;
A
#
# COMPACT_ATOMS: atom_id res chain seq x y z
N MET A 1 41.18 15.66 6.22
CA MET A 1 40.06 14.75 5.84
C MET A 1 39.27 14.23 7.06
N ARG A 2 39.20 14.97 8.19
CA ARG A 2 38.42 14.54 9.38
C ARG A 2 37.10 15.31 9.56
N ASN A 3 36.96 16.45 8.88
CA ASN A 3 35.77 17.31 8.97
C ASN A 3 34.69 17.02 7.91
N LEU A 4 34.94 16.11 6.96
CA LEU A 4 33.96 15.72 5.93
C LEU A 4 32.91 14.72 6.46
N PHE A 5 33.23 13.96 7.51
CA PHE A 5 32.31 12.98 8.09
C PHE A 5 31.12 13.62 8.83
N PHE A 6 31.32 14.80 9.44
CA PHE A 6 30.25 15.50 10.16
C PHE A 6 29.23 16.19 9.24
N LEU A 7 29.59 16.46 7.98
CA LEU A 7 28.68 17.11 7.03
C LEU A 7 27.64 16.14 6.43
N GLY A 8 27.96 14.85 6.35
CA GLY A 8 27.09 13.82 5.76
C GLY A 8 25.92 13.40 6.65
N LEU A 9 26.05 13.51 7.97
CA LEU A 9 25.00 13.13 8.93
C LEU A 9 23.82 14.10 8.98
N LEU A 10 23.99 15.34 8.49
CA LEU A 10 22.92 16.35 8.43
C LEU A 10 22.05 16.23 7.18
N LEU A 11 22.38 15.32 6.26
CA LEU A 11 21.67 15.06 5.01
C LEU A 11 20.97 13.70 5.03
N SER A 12 20.67 13.12 6.20
CA SER A 12 19.77 11.97 6.25
C SER A 12 18.39 12.44 5.78
N PRO A 13 17.86 11.95 4.65
CA PRO A 13 16.51 12.27 4.25
C PRO A 13 15.59 11.74 5.35
N PHE A 14 14.71 12.60 5.87
CA PHE A 14 13.60 12.16 6.70
C PHE A 14 12.79 11.18 5.86
N SER A 15 12.96 9.88 6.11
CA SER A 15 12.24 8.84 5.40
C SER A 15 10.84 8.77 5.99
N PHE A 16 9.91 9.46 5.35
CA PHE A 16 8.48 9.46 5.70
C PHE A 16 7.74 8.28 5.06
N ALA A 17 8.33 7.10 5.03
CA ALA A 17 7.78 5.96 4.30
C ALA A 17 6.45 5.45 4.90
N ASP A 18 6.25 5.62 6.22
CA ASP A 18 5.12 5.00 6.95
C ASP A 18 4.24 6.01 7.72
N LEU A 19 4.35 7.32 7.46
CA LEU A 19 3.52 8.31 8.17
C LEU A 19 2.13 8.50 7.57
N ILE A 20 1.91 8.04 6.34
CA ILE A 20 0.65 8.23 5.60
C ILE A 20 0.09 6.85 5.29
N GLU A 21 -1.16 6.61 5.70
CA GLU A 21 -1.88 5.39 5.36
C GLU A 21 -2.16 5.36 3.85
N PRO A 22 -1.83 4.26 3.14
CA PRO A 22 -2.14 4.12 1.73
C PRO A 22 -3.65 4.17 1.46
N SER A 23 -4.03 4.78 0.34
CA SER A 23 -5.40 4.84 -0.19
C SER A 23 -5.45 4.12 -1.54
N HIS A 24 -6.59 3.51 -1.86
CA HIS A 24 -6.76 2.73 -3.10
C HIS A 24 -7.05 3.59 -4.33
N ASP A 25 -7.45 4.86 -4.17
CA ASP A 25 -7.80 5.81 -5.24
C ASP A 25 -8.80 5.30 -6.31
N CYS A 26 -9.43 4.13 -6.07
CA CYS A 26 -10.49 3.55 -6.89
C CYS A 26 -11.73 4.44 -7.00
N ASN A 27 -12.33 4.46 -8.19
CA ASN A 27 -13.55 5.22 -8.46
C ASN A 27 -14.77 4.36 -8.17
N GLN A 28 -15.48 4.69 -7.08
CA GLN A 28 -16.76 4.05 -6.79
C GLN A 28 -17.82 4.54 -7.81
N PRO A 29 -18.54 3.64 -8.49
CA PRO A 29 -19.62 4.05 -9.39
C PRO A 29 -20.82 4.57 -8.60
N ASP A 30 -21.45 5.62 -9.12
CA ASP A 30 -22.71 6.15 -8.57
C ASP A 30 -23.86 5.21 -8.91
N ILE A 31 -24.69 4.88 -7.92
CA ILE A 31 -25.86 4.03 -8.13
C ILE A 31 -27.02 4.92 -8.60
N PRO A 32 -27.53 4.73 -9.83
CA PRO A 32 -28.67 5.50 -10.31
C PRO A 32 -29.94 5.12 -9.53
N TYR A 33 -30.85 6.10 -9.36
CA TYR A 33 -32.14 5.86 -8.69
C TYR A 33 -32.99 4.83 -9.43
N GLU A 34 -32.99 4.91 -10.76
CA GLU A 34 -33.53 3.93 -11.68
C GLU A 34 -32.66 3.91 -12.94
N PHE A 35 -32.59 2.77 -13.62
CA PHE A 35 -31.88 2.68 -14.90
C PHE A 35 -32.86 2.92 -16.06
N GLU A 36 -32.50 3.84 -16.94
CA GLU A 36 -33.26 4.28 -18.10
C GLU A 36 -33.46 3.14 -19.12
N ASP A 37 -32.44 2.31 -19.35
CA ASP A 37 -32.49 1.21 -20.30
C ASP A 37 -31.58 0.03 -19.93
N GLN A 38 -31.41 -0.95 -20.84
CA GLN A 38 -30.53 -2.10 -20.60
C GLN A 38 -29.05 -1.75 -20.78
N TYR A 39 -28.74 -0.80 -21.67
CA TYR A 39 -27.37 -0.39 -21.92
C TYR A 39 -26.78 0.29 -20.67
N GLU A 40 -27.53 1.17 -20.01
CA GLU A 40 -27.09 1.80 -18.75
C GLU A 40 -26.85 0.75 -17.65
N ARG A 41 -27.72 -0.26 -17.53
CA ARG A 41 -27.52 -1.39 -16.60
C ARG A 41 -26.23 -2.15 -16.90
N ASP A 42 -25.99 -2.45 -18.17
CA ASP A 42 -24.82 -3.20 -18.60
C ASP A 42 -23.53 -2.39 -18.35
N GLN A 43 -23.54 -1.08 -18.60
CA GLN A 43 -22.41 -0.20 -18.28
C GLN A 43 -22.14 -0.12 -16.78
N PHE A 44 -23.17 0.11 -15.96
CA PHE A 44 -23.00 0.14 -14.51
C PHE A 44 -22.41 -1.18 -13.97
N GLN A 45 -22.80 -2.33 -14.55
CA GLN A 45 -22.22 -3.61 -14.16
C GLN A 45 -20.73 -3.74 -14.52
N VAL A 46 -20.30 -3.14 -15.64
CA VAL A 46 -18.88 -3.04 -16.00
C VAL A 46 -18.14 -2.18 -14.97
N ASP A 47 -18.66 -0.99 -14.67
CA ASP A 47 -18.05 -0.06 -13.70
C ASP A 47 -17.92 -0.68 -12.30
N VAL A 48 -18.90 -1.48 -11.88
CA VAL A 48 -18.86 -2.23 -10.61
C VAL A 48 -17.75 -3.27 -10.61
N GLU A 49 -17.57 -4.02 -11.70
CA GLU A 49 -16.48 -5.01 -11.78
C GLU A 49 -15.10 -4.35 -11.87
N GLU A 50 -14.99 -3.19 -12.52
CA GLU A 50 -13.77 -2.38 -12.52
C GLU A 50 -13.43 -1.89 -11.11
N TYR A 51 -14.39 -1.30 -10.40
CA TYR A 51 -14.20 -0.84 -9.01
C TYR A 51 -13.78 -1.99 -8.09
N LYS A 52 -14.46 -3.13 -8.18
CA LYS A 52 -14.15 -4.33 -7.40
C LYS A 52 -12.74 -4.85 -7.69
N THR A 53 -12.33 -4.84 -8.96
CA THR A 53 -10.97 -5.26 -9.35
C THR A 53 -9.94 -4.35 -8.72
N CYS A 54 -10.10 -3.02 -8.85
CA CYS A 54 -9.21 -2.04 -8.24
C CYS A 54 -9.07 -2.21 -6.72
N ILE A 55 -10.19 -2.38 -6.01
CA ILE A 55 -10.17 -2.63 -4.56
C ILE A 55 -9.44 -3.94 -4.21
N THR A 56 -9.64 -4.98 -5.01
CA THR A 56 -8.99 -6.28 -4.80
C THR A 56 -7.48 -6.16 -4.97
N GLU A 57 -7.02 -5.50 -6.03
CA GLU A 57 -5.59 -5.26 -6.29
C GLU A 57 -4.95 -4.49 -5.14
N PHE A 58 -5.57 -3.41 -4.67
CA PHE A 58 -5.08 -2.67 -3.51
C PHE A 58 -4.95 -3.57 -2.27
N VAL A 59 -5.97 -4.38 -1.95
CA VAL A 59 -5.91 -5.28 -0.79
C VAL A 59 -4.79 -6.30 -0.94
N GLU A 60 -4.58 -6.86 -2.12
CA GLU A 60 -3.50 -7.82 -2.38
C GLU A 60 -2.11 -7.19 -2.22
N GLU A 61 -1.92 -5.97 -2.72
CA GLU A 61 -0.68 -5.19 -2.54
C GLU A 61 -0.37 -4.95 -1.06
N GLN A 62 -1.38 -4.53 -0.29
CA GLN A 62 -1.21 -4.30 1.14
C GLN A 62 -0.90 -5.59 1.91
N GLN A 63 -1.53 -6.72 1.54
CA GLN A 63 -1.21 -8.02 2.13
C GLN A 63 0.22 -8.49 1.79
N ASP A 64 0.72 -8.20 0.59
CA ASP A 64 2.10 -8.46 0.22
C ASP A 64 3.08 -7.59 1.04
N ALA A 65 2.79 -6.30 1.22
CA ALA A 65 3.57 -5.41 2.07
C ALA A 65 3.62 -5.93 3.52
N ILE A 66 2.48 -6.30 4.11
CA ILE A 66 2.40 -6.88 5.46
C ILE A 66 3.29 -8.12 5.58
N ARG A 67 3.26 -9.03 4.60
CA ARG A 67 4.10 -10.23 4.60
C ARG A 67 5.59 -9.88 4.59
N LYS A 68 6.02 -8.91 3.78
CA LYS A 68 7.41 -8.43 3.74
C LYS A 68 7.85 -7.84 5.07
N HIS A 69 7.04 -6.95 5.66
CA HIS A 69 7.36 -6.34 6.94
C HIS A 69 7.42 -7.37 8.07
N LYS A 70 6.50 -8.34 8.07
CA LYS A 70 6.53 -9.44 9.02
C LYS A 70 7.81 -10.27 8.88
N SER A 71 8.20 -10.64 7.66
CA SER A 71 9.43 -11.37 7.41
C SER A 71 10.65 -10.62 7.95
N ALA A 72 10.75 -9.32 7.66
CA ALA A 72 11.86 -8.49 8.14
C ALA A 72 11.92 -8.41 9.69
N ALA A 73 10.77 -8.33 10.35
CA ALA A 73 10.70 -8.36 11.80
C ALA A 73 11.12 -9.71 12.38
N ASP A 74 10.63 -10.81 11.79
CA ASP A 74 10.98 -12.18 12.20
C ASP A 74 12.50 -12.43 12.01
N ASP A 75 13.07 -12.01 10.87
CA ASP A 75 14.51 -12.13 10.59
C ASP A 75 15.38 -11.38 11.62
N ALA A 76 14.97 -10.15 11.98
CA ALA A 76 15.67 -9.35 12.99
C ALA A 76 15.59 -9.98 14.39
N ILE A 77 14.45 -10.59 14.74
CA ILE A 77 14.29 -11.33 15.98
C ILE A 77 15.22 -12.54 16.00
N ASP A 78 15.31 -13.28 14.89
CA ASP A 78 16.19 -14.44 14.78
C ASP A 78 17.67 -14.07 14.88
N GLU A 79 18.08 -12.96 14.27
CA GLU A 79 19.44 -12.43 14.41
C GLU A 79 19.77 -12.11 15.88
N TRP A 80 18.88 -11.39 16.56
CA TRP A 80 19.06 -11.07 17.98
C TRP A 80 19.13 -12.33 18.84
N ASN A 81 18.24 -13.29 18.61
CA ASN A 81 18.20 -14.55 19.34
C ASN A 81 19.46 -15.39 19.10
N ALA A 82 20.06 -15.33 17.92
CA ALA A 82 21.32 -15.99 17.62
C ALA A 82 22.51 -15.32 18.33
N PHE A 83 22.50 -13.99 18.43
CA PHE A 83 23.55 -13.23 19.11
C PHE A 83 23.49 -13.34 20.65
N SER A 84 22.28 -13.32 21.22
CA SER A 84 22.07 -13.19 22.66
C SER A 84 22.01 -14.50 23.44
N ARG A 85 22.18 -15.64 22.76
CA ARG A 85 22.25 -16.98 23.37
C ARG A 85 23.64 -17.36 23.82
#